data_AF-A0A7Y0S254-F1
#
_entry.id   AF-A0A7Y0S254-F1
#
_cell.length_a   1.000
_cell.length_b   1.000
_cell.length_c   1.000
_cell.angle_alpha   90.00
_cell.angle_beta   90.00
_cell.angle_gamma   90.00
#
_symmetry.space_group_name_H-M   'P 1'
#
loop_
_entity.id
_entity.type
_entity.pdbx_description
1 polymer ?
#
loop_
_entity_poly.entity_id
_entity_poly.type
_entity_poly.pdbx_seq_one_letter_code
_entity_poly.pdbx_strand_id
1 'polypeptide(L)'
;DEAIHSGIDSEYGYNAEENRNDIRSYQYYLIAGEDHMSDVVLTPVADVIKKSRAANKSREDELKAINRIKKPRKKFEEFLVEVLQT
;
A
#
# COMPACT_ATOMS: atom_id res chain seq x y z
N ASP A 1 -3.75 -6.70 -33.19
CA ASP A 1 -4.33 -5.97 -32.04
C ASP A 1 -3.67 -6.45 -30.77
N GLU A 2 -2.70 -5.69 -30.28
CA GLU A 2 -2.14 -5.92 -28.94
C GLU A 2 -3.19 -5.43 -27.94
N ALA A 3 -3.78 -6.36 -27.21
CA ALA A 3 -4.70 -6.03 -26.14
C ALA A 3 -3.91 -5.44 -24.97
N ILE A 4 -4.41 -4.32 -24.43
CA ILE A 4 -3.90 -3.74 -23.18
C ILE A 4 -4.73 -4.32 -22.04
N HIS A 5 -4.07 -4.99 -21.10
CA HIS A 5 -4.66 -5.45 -19.86
C HIS A 5 -4.11 -4.63 -18.70
N SER A 6 -4.98 -3.96 -17.96
CA SER A 6 -4.60 -3.19 -16.78
C SER A 6 -5.51 -3.53 -15.61
N GLY A 7 -4.96 -3.58 -14.41
CA GLY A 7 -5.74 -3.72 -13.19
C GLY A 7 -5.07 -3.09 -12.00
N ILE A 8 -5.89 -2.63 -11.07
CA ILE A 8 -5.46 -2.06 -9.81
C ILE A 8 -6.28 -2.72 -8.72
N ASP A 9 -5.60 -3.19 -7.68
CA ASP A 9 -6.21 -3.85 -6.54
C ASP A 9 -5.72 -3.21 -5.23
N SER A 10 -6.43 -3.48 -4.14
CA SER A 10 -6.11 -3.03 -2.79
C SER A 10 -6.12 -4.23 -1.85
N GLU A 11 -5.03 -4.44 -1.12
CA GLU A 11 -4.98 -5.44 -0.07
C GLU A 11 -5.51 -4.86 1.24
N TYR A 12 -6.45 -5.55 1.87
CA TYR A 12 -7.00 -5.17 3.17
C TYR A 12 -6.53 -6.14 4.26
N GLY A 13 -6.24 -5.61 5.44
CA GLY A 13 -6.04 -6.39 6.65
C GLY A 13 -7.00 -5.95 7.75
N TYR A 14 -7.65 -6.91 8.40
CA TYR A 14 -8.50 -6.60 9.55
C TYR A 14 -7.67 -6.06 10.72
N ASN A 15 -8.12 -4.95 11.28
CA ASN A 15 -7.59 -4.30 12.48
C ASN A 15 -8.62 -4.49 13.61
N ALA A 16 -8.26 -5.35 14.57
CA ALA A 16 -9.12 -5.67 15.70
C ALA A 16 -9.25 -4.52 16.71
N GLU A 17 -8.26 -3.63 16.81
CA GLU A 17 -8.25 -2.51 17.77
C GLU A 17 -9.25 -1.43 17.36
N GLU A 18 -9.33 -1.14 16.05
CA GLU A 18 -10.27 -0.16 15.48
C GLU A 18 -11.55 -0.82 14.92
N ASN A 19 -11.67 -2.15 15.02
CA ASN A 19 -12.76 -2.96 14.46
C ASN A 19 -13.10 -2.60 13.00
N ARG A 20 -12.08 -2.52 12.14
CA ARG A 20 -12.21 -2.13 10.72
C ARG A 20 -11.17 -2.82 9.85
N ASN A 21 -11.37 -2.81 8.54
CA ASN A 21 -10.36 -3.22 7.57
C ASN A 21 -9.48 -2.02 7.18
N ASP A 22 -8.16 -2.18 7.31
CA ASP A 22 -7.16 -1.20 6.89
C ASP A 22 -6.53 -1.61 5.57
N ILE A 23 -6.36 -0.63 4.66
CA ILE A 23 -5.62 -0.84 3.42
C ILE A 23 -4.14 -0.99 3.75
N ARG A 24 -3.56 -2.12 3.36
CA ARG A 24 -2.14 -2.45 3.53
C ARG A 24 -1.30 -2.04 2.34
N SER A 25 -1.81 -2.27 1.14
CA SER A 25 -1.09 -2.03 -0.09
C SER A 25 -2.05 -1.71 -1.23
N TYR A 26 -1.53 -0.98 -2.21
CA TYR A 26 -2.10 -0.87 -3.54
C TYR A 26 -1.23 -1.68 -4.49
N GLN A 27 -1.86 -2.44 -5.38
CA GLN A 27 -1.16 -3.25 -6.37
C GLN A 27 -1.64 -2.81 -7.74
N TYR A 28 -0.74 -2.72 -8.71
CA TYR A 28 -1.12 -2.48 -10.09
C TYR A 28 -0.38 -3.42 -11.03
N TYR A 29 -1.01 -3.69 -12.17
CA TYR A 29 -0.38 -4.33 -13.31
C TYR A 29 -0.86 -3.69 -14.61
N LEU A 30 0.03 -3.64 -15.60
CA LEU A 30 -0.24 -3.26 -16.97
C LEU A 30 0.53 -4.23 -17.88
N ILE A 31 -0.18 -4.81 -18.84
CA ILE A 31 0.36 -5.74 -19.84
C ILE A 31 -0.06 -5.21 -21.21
N ALA A 32 0.90 -4.99 -22.10
CA ALA A 32 0.68 -4.52 -23.46
C ALA A 32 1.55 -5.35 -24.41
N GLY A 33 0.94 -6.29 -25.13
CA GLY A 33 1.70 -7.24 -25.95
C GLY A 33 2.61 -8.12 -25.08
N GLU A 34 3.92 -8.07 -25.33
CA GLU A 34 4.95 -8.77 -24.53
C GLU A 34 5.45 -7.93 -23.34
N ASP A 35 5.18 -6.62 -23.34
CA ASP A 35 5.61 -5.72 -22.27
C ASP A 35 4.68 -5.84 -21.06
N HIS A 36 5.27 -5.87 -19.87
CA HIS A 36 4.53 -5.89 -18.62
C HIS A 36 5.21 -5.04 -17.55
N MET A 37 4.40 -4.37 -16.74
CA MET A 37 4.82 -3.70 -15.52
C MET A 37 3.84 -4.02 -14.40
N SER A 38 4.36 -4.18 -13.20
CA SER A 38 3.56 -4.34 -11.99
C SER A 38 4.35 -3.87 -10.78
N ASP A 39 3.63 -3.39 -9.76
CA ASP A 39 4.25 -3.05 -8.48
C ASP A 39 3.23 -3.16 -7.33
N VAL A 40 3.77 -3.23 -6.11
CA VAL A 40 3.04 -3.26 -4.84
C VAL A 40 3.53 -2.12 -3.96
N VAL A 41 2.68 -1.12 -3.76
CA VAL A 41 2.99 0.04 -2.94
C VAL A 41 2.30 -0.09 -1.59
N LEU A 42 3.10 -0.22 -0.53
CA LEU A 42 2.58 -0.26 0.84
C LEU A 42 2.03 1.11 1.26
N THR A 43 0.95 1.10 2.03
CA THR A 43 0.52 2.33 2.72
C THR A 43 1.58 2.76 3.73
N PRO A 44 1.69 4.07 4.06
CA PRO A 44 2.66 4.54 5.04
C PRO A 44 2.60 3.80 6.38
N VAL A 45 1.39 3.44 6.83
CA VAL A 45 1.19 2.64 8.05
C VAL A 45 1.74 1.23 7.88
N ALA A 46 1.41 0.55 6.77
CA ALA A 46 1.89 -0.81 6.51
C ALA A 46 3.42 -0.87 6.39
N ASP A 47 4.04 0.14 5.77
CA ASP A 47 5.50 0.25 5.69
C ASP A 47 6.14 0.40 7.08
N VAL A 48 5.58 1.25 7.95
CA VAL A 48 6.05 1.40 9.33
C VAL A 48 5.88 0.12 10.15
N ILE A 49 4.76 -0.59 10.01
CA ILE A 49 4.55 -1.90 10.66
C ILE A 49 5.61 -2.91 10.18
N LYS A 50 5.78 -3.04 8.86
CA LYS A 50 6.77 -3.97 8.26
C LYS A 50 8.18 -3.70 8.79
N LYS A 51 8.59 -2.43 8.78
CA LYS A 51 9.91 -2.00 9.30
C LYS A 51 10.06 -2.20 10.80
N SER A 52 9.01 -1.94 11.58
CA SER A 52 9.06 -2.09 13.04
C SER A 52 9.19 -3.55 13.45
N ARG A 53 8.44 -4.45 12.80
CA ARG A 53 8.52 -5.90 13.03
C ARG A 53 9.83 -6.50 12.56
N ALA A 54 10.34 -6.10 11.39
CA ALA A 54 11.65 -6.52 10.92
C ALA A 54 12.79 -6.11 11.88
N ALA A 55 12.61 -4.99 12.59
CA ALA A 55 13.53 -4.50 13.61
C ALA A 55 13.25 -5.04 15.03
N ASN A 56 12.32 -5.99 15.20
CA ASN A 56 11.87 -6.53 16.50
C ASN A 56 11.50 -5.45 17.52
N LYS A 57 10.92 -4.33 17.07
CA LYS A 57 10.43 -3.28 17.97
C LYS A 57 9.25 -3.76 18.79
N SER A 58 9.10 -3.19 19.98
CA SER A 58 7.93 -3.43 20.81
C SER A 58 6.66 -2.91 20.11
N ARG A 59 5.51 -3.49 20.47
CA ARG A 59 4.21 -3.02 19.98
C ARG A 59 3.97 -1.55 20.35
N GLU A 60 4.43 -1.10 21.51
CA GLU A 60 4.29 0.29 21.94
C GLU A 60 5.07 1.26 21.03
N ASP A 61 6.28 0.89 20.65
CA ASP A 61 7.11 1.70 19.75
C ASP A 61 6.56 1.71 18.33
N GLU A 62 6.02 0.58 17.87
CA GLU A 62 5.30 0.48 16.59
C GLU A 62 4.10 1.45 16.58
N LEU A 63 3.27 1.44 17.62
CA LEU A 63 2.12 2.35 17.75
C LEU A 63 2.54 3.82 17.83
N LYS A 64 3.60 4.15 18.58
CA LYS A 64 4.16 5.51 18.60
C LYS A 64 4.62 5.96 17.23
N ALA A 65 5.22 5.07 16.43
CA ALA A 65 5.66 5.39 15.08
C ALA A 65 4.47 5.60 14.13
N ILE A 66 3.44 4.75 14.21
CA ILE A 66 2.20 4.88 13.42
C ILE A 66 1.50 6.21 13.73
N ASN A 67 1.36 6.57 15.01
CA ASN A 67 0.69 7.80 15.44
C ASN A 67 1.41 9.10 15.01
N ARG A 68 2.67 9.01 14.58
CA ARG A 68 3.43 10.15 14.05
C ARG A 68 3.19 10.39 12.56
N ILE A 69 2.52 9.47 11.86
CA ILE A 69 2.27 9.59 10.42
C ILE A 69 1.14 10.60 10.18
N LYS A 70 1.47 11.73 9.55
CA LYS A 70 0.49 12.80 9.25
C LYS A 70 -0.54 12.41 8.18
N LYS A 71 -0.17 11.53 7.24
CA LYS A 71 -1.04 10.99 6.18
C LYS A 71 -0.98 9.45 6.19
N PRO A 72 -1.66 8.80 7.15
CA PRO A 72 -1.55 7.34 7.34
C PRO A 72 -2.14 6.54 6.18
N ARG A 73 -3.09 7.15 5.46
CA ARG A 73 -3.72 6.59 4.26
C ARG A 73 -3.58 7.64 3.17
N LYS A 74 -2.80 7.35 2.12
CA LYS A 74 -2.94 8.08 0.86
C LYS A 74 -4.32 7.72 0.29
N LYS A 75 -5.01 8.68 -0.30
CA LYS A 75 -6.23 8.36 -1.03
C LYS A 75 -5.89 7.58 -2.29
N PHE A 76 -6.81 6.75 -2.75
CA PHE A 76 -6.59 5.96 -3.97
C PHE A 76 -6.33 6.85 -5.19
N GLU A 77 -6.99 8.00 -5.26
CA GLU A 77 -6.79 8.98 -6.34
C GLU A 77 -5.40 9.62 -6.29
N GLU A 78 -4.86 9.89 -5.09
CA GLU A 78 -3.49 10.40 -4.93
C GLU A 78 -2.47 9.35 -5.40
N PHE A 79 -2.72 8.07 -5.11
CA PHE A 79 -1.88 6.96 -5.57
C PHE A 79 -1.91 6.80 -7.10
N LEU A 80 -3.11 6.83 -7.70
CA LEU A 80 -3.29 6.74 -9.15
C LEU A 80 -2.52 7.81 -9.92
N VAL A 81 -2.58 9.06 -9.43
CA VAL A 81 -1.88 10.18 -10.06
C VAL A 81 -0.37 9.99 -10.01
N GLU A 82 0.18 9.52 -8.89
CA GLU A 82 1.63 9.28 -8.76
C GLU A 82 2.13 8.20 -9.71
N VAL A 83 1.40 7.09 -9.88
CA VAL A 83 1.81 5.98 -10.77
C VAL A 83 1.72 6.37 -12.24
N LEU A 84 0.65 7.07 -12.63
CA LEU A 84 0.38 7.40 -14.04
C LEU A 84 1.14 8.63 -14.57
N GLN A 85 1.79 9.41 -13.69
CA GLN A 85 2.59 10.59 -14.07
C GLN A 85 4.11 10.36 -14.04
N THR A 86 4.56 9.16 -13.67
CA THR A 86 5.96 8.72 -13.77
C THR A 86 6.33 8.32 -15.19
#